data_AF-A0A956ZAA9-F1
#
_entry.id   AF-A0A956ZAA9-F1
#
_cell.length_a   1.000
_cell.length_b   1.000
_cell.length_c   1.000
_cell.angle_alpha   90.00
_cell.angle_beta   90.00
_cell.angle_gamma   90.00
#
_symmetry.space_group_name_H-M   'P 1'
#
loop_
_entity.id
_entity.type
_entity.pdbx_description
1 polymer ?
#
loop_
_entity_poly.entity_id
_entity_poly.type
_entity_poly.pdbx_seq_one_letter_code
_entity_poly.pdbx_strand_id
1 'polypeptide(L)'
;EFTMKTPKAISFLGLADYLKYRTPAALDVPWGWKDPRSTFTLPVWLDLFPDARVIHIYRHPLDIVNSLRTRRRKGLSRLKEKGGLSGALYKYFLVRRHIGTGKIFTDLRGASLEEGLLMWEEYMAEARRHVSGLGDRAIEVRYEDFLADPVPVLKSLSDFCGLCPAPMEIEKTAGGVNETRRLAFLKDPELKEYSIEVSERLKPYGY
;
A
#
# COMPACT_ATOMS: atom_id res chain seq x y z
N GLU A 1 22.07 14.02 10.96
CA GLU A 1 21.36 12.92 11.66
C GLU A 1 19.86 13.21 11.69
N PHE A 2 19.13 12.82 10.64
CA PHE A 2 17.69 13.09 10.53
C PHE A 2 16.96 12.18 11.51
N THR A 3 16.58 12.72 12.66
CA THR A 3 16.08 11.90 13.77
C THR A 3 14.60 12.18 13.99
N MET A 4 13.77 11.17 13.78
CA MET A 4 12.32 11.14 14.06
C MET A 4 12.08 11.17 15.58
N LYS A 5 12.56 12.22 16.25
CA LYS A 5 12.51 12.44 17.71
C LYS A 5 11.27 13.20 18.16
N THR A 6 10.15 13.00 17.46
CA THR A 6 8.88 13.66 17.83
C THR A 6 8.04 12.73 18.69
N PRO A 7 7.22 13.25 19.62
CA PRO A 7 6.27 12.42 20.38
C PRO A 7 5.29 11.64 19.50
N LYS A 8 5.12 12.02 18.23
CA LYS A 8 4.29 11.27 17.28
C LYS A 8 4.87 9.89 16.94
N ALA A 9 6.14 9.63 17.24
CA ALA A 9 6.75 8.31 17.08
C ALA A 9 6.01 7.21 17.88
N ILE A 10 5.29 7.59 18.95
CA ILE A 10 4.43 6.67 19.72
C ILE A 10 3.42 5.94 18.83
N SER A 11 2.88 6.56 17.77
CA SER A 11 1.90 5.89 16.90
C SER A 11 2.52 4.79 16.05
N PHE A 12 3.83 4.83 15.83
CA PHE A 12 4.57 3.85 15.06
C PHE A 12 5.19 2.78 15.97
N LEU A 13 5.86 3.19 17.04
CA LEU A 13 6.55 2.30 18.00
C LEU A 13 5.58 1.64 18.98
N GLY A 14 4.44 2.26 19.27
CA GLY A 14 3.67 1.95 20.46
C GLY A 14 4.29 2.53 21.73
N LEU A 15 3.55 2.50 22.84
CA LEU A 15 3.95 3.16 24.08
C LEU A 15 5.19 2.52 24.72
N ALA A 16 5.26 1.18 24.74
CA ALA A 16 6.35 0.45 25.36
C ALA A 16 7.70 0.71 24.66
N ASP A 17 7.75 0.50 23.33
CA ASP A 17 8.98 0.71 22.56
C ASP A 17 9.33 2.19 22.45
N TYR A 18 8.36 3.10 22.47
CA TYR A 18 8.67 4.54 22.57
C TYR A 18 9.37 4.89 23.88
N LEU A 19 8.96 4.33 25.02
CA LEU A 19 9.62 4.59 26.30
C LEU A 19 11.06 4.05 26.32
N LYS A 20 11.30 2.90 25.67
CA LYS A 20 12.62 2.26 25.57
C LYS A 20 13.55 2.93 24.55
N TYR A 21 13.09 3.09 23.31
CA TYR A 21 13.94 3.51 22.18
C TYR A 21 13.75 4.97 21.75
N ARG A 22 12.62 5.60 22.08
CA ARG A 22 12.23 6.99 21.73
C ARG A 22 12.07 7.31 20.24
N THR A 23 12.84 6.67 19.37
CA THR A 23 12.85 6.88 17.92
C THR A 23 13.06 5.56 17.17
N PRO A 24 12.44 5.35 16.00
CA PRO A 24 12.64 4.13 15.21
C PRO A 24 14.10 3.88 14.84
N ALA A 25 14.89 4.95 14.67
CA ALA A 25 16.32 4.84 14.36
C ALA A 25 17.14 4.16 15.47
N ALA A 26 16.61 4.07 16.70
CA ALA A 26 17.27 3.41 17.83
C ALA A 26 16.83 1.96 18.04
N LEU A 27 15.92 1.44 17.20
CA LEU A 27 15.50 0.04 17.28
C LEU A 27 16.68 -0.90 16.98
N ASP A 28 16.75 -1.99 17.74
CA ASP A 28 17.70 -3.09 17.59
C ASP A 28 17.23 -4.14 16.55
N VAL A 29 16.12 -3.85 15.87
CA VAL A 29 15.55 -4.68 14.81
C VAL A 29 15.34 -3.86 13.54
N PRO A 30 15.36 -4.49 12.35
CA PRO A 30 14.98 -3.81 11.12
C PRO A 30 13.58 -3.21 11.24
N TRP A 31 13.43 -1.96 10.81
CA TRP A 31 12.14 -1.27 10.77
C TRP A 31 11.91 -0.70 9.37
N GLY A 32 10.64 -0.43 9.06
CA GLY A 32 10.26 0.15 7.79
C GLY A 32 8.86 0.73 7.85
N TRP A 33 8.41 1.28 6.74
CA TRP A 33 7.06 1.80 6.58
C TRP A 33 6.49 1.34 5.26
N LYS A 34 5.16 1.45 5.14
CA LYS A 34 4.45 1.15 3.92
C LYS A 34 3.60 2.35 3.52
N ASP A 35 3.85 2.88 2.34
CA ASP A 35 3.02 3.91 1.71
C ASP A 35 3.09 3.76 0.19
N PRO A 36 1.96 3.66 -0.54
CA PRO A 36 2.00 3.62 -2.01
C PRO A 36 2.72 4.84 -2.62
N ARG A 37 2.62 6.02 -2.00
CA ARG A 37 3.27 7.25 -2.48
C ARG A 37 4.78 7.21 -2.31
N SER A 38 5.31 6.25 -1.55
CA SER A 38 6.74 5.99 -1.49
C SER A 38 7.30 5.71 -2.89
N THR A 39 6.52 5.16 -3.82
CA THR A 39 6.98 4.94 -5.21
C THR A 39 7.56 6.22 -5.83
N PHE A 40 6.85 7.35 -5.79
CA PHE A 40 7.34 8.61 -6.38
C PHE A 40 8.27 9.41 -5.47
N THR A 41 8.25 9.14 -4.16
CA THR A 41 9.10 9.85 -3.19
C THR A 41 10.36 9.06 -2.82
N LEU A 42 10.55 7.87 -3.42
CA LEU A 42 11.64 6.96 -3.10
C LEU A 42 13.02 7.60 -3.22
N PRO A 43 13.34 8.42 -4.25
CA PRO A 43 14.66 9.06 -4.34
C PRO A 43 15.01 9.86 -3.09
N VAL A 44 14.07 10.67 -2.59
CA VAL A 44 14.25 11.47 -1.36
C VAL A 44 14.46 10.58 -0.14
N TRP A 45 13.78 9.43 -0.08
CA TRP A 45 13.97 8.49 1.02
C TRP A 45 15.31 7.78 0.97
N LEU A 46 15.84 7.49 -0.23
CA LEU A 46 17.16 6.88 -0.40
C LEU A 46 18.29 7.88 -0.08
N ASP A 47 18.08 9.19 -0.27
CA ASP A 47 19.03 10.22 0.19
C ASP A 47 19.15 10.22 1.73
N LEU A 48 18.04 9.94 2.43
CA LEU A 48 17.99 9.90 3.89
C LEU A 48 18.42 8.54 4.46
N PHE A 49 18.10 7.46 3.76
CA PHE A 49 18.33 6.07 4.16
C PHE A 49 18.98 5.32 3.00
N PRO A 50 20.30 5.52 2.76
CA PRO A 50 20.98 5.00 1.59
C PRO A 50 21.00 3.47 1.54
N ASP A 51 20.91 2.80 2.69
CA ASP A 51 20.91 1.33 2.80
C ASP A 51 19.49 0.72 2.87
N ALA A 52 18.44 1.52 2.68
CA ALA A 52 17.08 1.01 2.71
C ALA A 52 16.86 -0.07 1.64
N ARG A 53 16.17 -1.14 2.05
CA ARG A 53 15.69 -2.21 1.16
C ARG A 53 14.25 -1.92 0.74
N VAL A 54 13.90 -2.25 -0.50
CA VAL A 54 12.61 -1.92 -1.11
C VAL A 54 11.85 -3.19 -1.46
N ILE A 55 10.66 -3.36 -0.90
CA ILE A 55 9.74 -4.43 -1.29
C ILE A 55 8.65 -3.81 -2.18
N HIS A 56 8.67 -4.12 -3.47
CA HIS A 56 7.62 -3.73 -4.40
C HIS A 56 6.57 -4.83 -4.48
N ILE A 57 5.36 -4.56 -3.98
CA ILE A 57 4.23 -5.48 -4.11
C ILE A 57 3.32 -4.97 -5.21
N TYR A 58 3.15 -5.75 -6.26
CA TYR A 58 2.23 -5.45 -7.36
C TYR A 58 1.06 -6.42 -7.39
N ARG A 59 -0.06 -5.97 -7.95
CA ARG A 59 -1.33 -6.69 -7.98
C ARG A 59 -2.05 -6.40 -9.29
N HIS A 60 -2.92 -7.30 -9.71
CA HIS A 60 -3.77 -7.09 -10.88
C HIS A 60 -4.53 -5.74 -10.78
N PRO A 61 -4.50 -4.90 -11.83
CA PRO A 61 -5.01 -3.53 -11.75
C PRO A 61 -6.50 -3.47 -11.39
N LEU A 62 -7.31 -4.38 -11.93
CA LEU A 62 -8.76 -4.35 -11.70
C LEU A 62 -9.16 -4.63 -10.25
N ASP A 63 -8.38 -5.43 -9.53
CA ASP A 63 -8.60 -5.59 -8.10
C ASP A 63 -8.27 -4.31 -7.32
N ILE A 64 -7.25 -3.56 -7.75
CA ILE A 64 -6.88 -2.27 -7.16
C ILE A 64 -7.99 -1.26 -7.42
N VAL A 65 -8.45 -1.15 -8.67
CA VAL A 65 -9.54 -0.25 -9.05
C VAL A 65 -10.81 -0.58 -8.27
N ASN A 66 -11.20 -1.86 -8.18
CA ASN A 66 -12.36 -2.27 -7.38
C ASN A 66 -12.19 -1.93 -5.90
N SER A 67 -11.01 -2.13 -5.34
CA SER A 67 -10.69 -1.77 -3.95
C SER A 67 -10.80 -0.27 -3.70
N LEU A 68 -10.35 0.57 -4.65
CA LEU A 68 -10.47 2.02 -4.57
C LEU A 68 -11.93 2.47 -4.68
N ARG A 69 -12.68 1.97 -5.67
CA ARG A 69 -14.12 2.22 -5.83
C ARG A 69 -14.92 1.86 -4.57
N THR A 70 -14.64 0.69 -3.99
CA THR A 70 -15.30 0.23 -2.76
C THR A 70 -14.98 1.14 -1.57
N ARG A 71 -13.72 1.56 -1.41
CA ARG A 71 -13.30 2.48 -0.33
C ARG A 71 -13.96 3.84 -0.48
N ARG A 72 -13.99 4.39 -1.70
CA ARG A 72 -14.68 5.64 -2.03
C ARG A 72 -16.17 5.57 -1.70
N ARG A 73 -16.86 4.51 -2.15
CA ARG A 73 -18.29 4.30 -1.86
C ARG A 73 -18.55 4.24 -0.36
N LYS A 74 -17.76 3.49 0.41
CA LYS A 74 -17.86 3.43 1.89
C LYS A 74 -17.61 4.80 2.54
N GLY A 75 -16.63 5.56 2.05
CA GLY A 75 -16.36 6.92 2.53
C GLY A 75 -17.55 7.86 2.30
N LEU A 76 -18.14 7.82 1.11
CA LEU A 76 -19.32 8.60 0.75
C LEU A 76 -20.57 8.19 1.54
N SER A 77 -20.80 6.89 1.76
CA SER A 77 -21.92 6.41 2.59
C SER A 77 -21.83 6.91 4.03
N ARG A 78 -20.63 6.88 4.65
CA ARG A 78 -20.39 7.44 6.00
C ARG A 78 -20.71 8.93 6.10
N LEU A 79 -20.57 9.68 5.00
CA LEU A 79 -20.93 11.11 4.94
C LEU A 79 -22.44 11.34 4.81
N LYS A 80 -23.16 10.40 4.20
CA LYS A 80 -24.62 10.44 4.08
C LYS A 80 -25.32 10.04 5.38
N GLU A 81 -24.78 9.05 6.10
CA GLU A 81 -25.37 8.52 7.34
C GLU A 81 -25.26 9.46 8.56
N LYS A 82 -24.30 10.39 8.57
CA LYS A 82 -24.24 11.46 9.58
C LYS A 82 -25.29 12.54 9.30
N GLY A 83 -26.55 12.24 9.61
CA GLY A 83 -27.64 13.21 9.69
C GLY A 83 -27.62 14.04 10.99
N GLY A 84 -28.39 15.13 11.02
CA GLY A 84 -28.55 16.01 12.20
C GLY A 84 -27.48 17.11 12.37
N LEU A 85 -27.54 17.84 13.49
CA LEU A 85 -26.64 18.95 13.84
C LEU A 85 -25.15 18.54 13.86
N SER A 86 -24.84 17.33 14.34
CA SER A 86 -23.48 16.78 14.34
C SER A 86 -22.97 16.48 12.93
N GLY A 87 -23.85 16.07 12.02
CA GLY A 87 -23.56 15.90 10.60
C GLY A 87 -23.28 17.22 9.88
N ALA A 88 -24.06 18.26 10.17
CA ALA A 88 -23.83 19.61 9.64
C ALA A 88 -22.51 20.21 10.13
N LEU A 89 -22.19 20.08 11.43
CA LEU A 89 -20.91 20.48 12.01
C LEU A 89 -19.74 19.68 11.42
N TYR A 90 -19.91 18.37 11.20
CA TYR A 90 -18.89 17.53 10.58
C TYR A 90 -18.66 17.89 9.11
N LYS A 91 -19.73 18.17 8.35
CA LYS A 91 -19.65 18.68 6.98
C LYS A 91 -18.96 20.04 6.95
N TYR A 92 -19.32 20.96 7.84
CA TYR A 92 -18.65 22.26 7.98
C TYR A 92 -17.17 22.11 8.35
N PHE A 93 -16.82 21.22 9.28
CA PHE A 93 -15.43 20.90 9.62
C PHE A 93 -14.66 20.33 8.42
N LEU A 94 -15.26 19.42 7.65
CA LEU A 94 -14.65 18.89 6.44
C LEU A 94 -14.47 19.97 5.40
N VAL A 95 -15.51 20.77 5.12
CA VAL A 95 -15.44 21.92 4.21
C VAL A 95 -14.32 22.87 4.64
N ARG A 96 -14.27 23.28 5.91
CA ARG A 96 -13.24 24.20 6.43
C ARG A 96 -11.84 23.60 6.45
N ARG A 97 -11.71 22.28 6.59
CA ARG A 97 -10.41 21.60 6.55
C ARG A 97 -9.86 21.42 5.14
N HIS A 98 -10.71 21.46 4.11
CA HIS A 98 -10.34 21.13 2.72
C HIS A 98 -10.50 22.32 1.75
N ILE A 99 -11.46 23.22 1.95
CA ILE A 99 -11.57 24.51 1.27
C ILE A 99 -10.57 25.46 1.92
N GLY A 100 -9.43 25.67 1.27
CA GLY A 100 -8.35 26.56 1.70
C GLY A 100 -6.99 25.88 1.90
N THR A 101 -6.93 24.55 1.95
CA THR A 101 -5.65 23.80 2.11
C THR A 101 -5.11 23.19 0.82
N GLY A 102 -5.75 23.41 -0.33
CA GLY A 102 -5.32 22.82 -1.62
C GLY A 102 -5.40 21.29 -1.67
N LYS A 103 -5.92 20.63 -0.62
CA LYS A 103 -6.14 19.18 -0.56
C LYS A 103 -7.38 18.82 -1.37
N ILE A 104 -7.26 18.95 -2.68
CA ILE A 104 -8.17 18.30 -3.64
C ILE A 104 -8.19 16.82 -3.27
N PHE A 105 -9.38 16.24 -3.16
CA PHE A 105 -9.59 14.82 -2.95
C PHE A 105 -8.58 14.03 -3.81
N THR A 106 -7.69 13.28 -3.17
CA THR A 106 -6.87 12.24 -3.81
C THR A 106 -7.72 11.09 -4.41
N ASP A 107 -9.04 11.27 -4.44
CA ASP A 107 -10.10 10.32 -4.83
C ASP A 107 -10.68 10.64 -6.22
N LEU A 108 -10.07 11.57 -6.97
CA LEU A 108 -10.49 11.87 -8.34
C LEU A 108 -9.85 10.92 -9.36
N ARG A 109 -8.57 10.52 -9.19
CA ARG A 109 -7.95 9.49 -10.04
C ARG A 109 -8.47 8.10 -9.63
N GLY A 110 -9.11 7.40 -10.57
CA GLY A 110 -9.74 6.09 -10.33
C GLY A 110 -11.26 6.15 -10.11
N ALA A 111 -11.93 7.21 -10.59
CA ALA A 111 -13.39 7.23 -10.69
C ALA A 111 -13.85 6.23 -11.77
N SER A 112 -13.20 6.26 -12.93
CA SER A 112 -13.39 5.31 -14.02
C SER A 112 -12.43 4.11 -13.93
N LEU A 113 -12.72 3.05 -14.71
CA LEU A 113 -11.82 1.91 -14.84
C LEU A 113 -10.51 2.32 -15.52
N GLU A 114 -10.62 3.11 -16.58
CA GLU A 114 -9.48 3.57 -17.37
C GLU A 114 -8.54 4.47 -16.56
N GLU A 115 -9.04 5.46 -15.83
CA GLU A 115 -8.18 6.29 -14.96
C GLU A 115 -7.47 5.47 -13.89
N GLY A 116 -8.14 4.44 -13.38
CA GLY A 116 -7.56 3.53 -12.41
C GLY A 116 -6.45 2.66 -13.00
N LEU A 117 -6.64 2.20 -14.24
CA LEU A 117 -5.64 1.45 -15.01
C LEU A 117 -4.45 2.33 -15.38
N LEU A 118 -4.67 3.54 -15.91
CA LEU A 118 -3.61 4.51 -16.23
C LEU A 118 -2.78 4.85 -14.99
N MET A 119 -3.44 5.11 -13.85
CA MET A 119 -2.73 5.33 -12.59
C MET A 119 -1.91 4.10 -12.19
N TRP A 120 -2.43 2.89 -12.37
CA TRP A 120 -1.67 1.68 -12.10
C TRP A 120 -0.45 1.54 -13.02
N GLU A 121 -0.59 1.81 -14.32
CA GLU A 121 0.51 1.79 -15.29
C GLU A 121 1.60 2.82 -14.91
N GLU A 122 1.21 4.04 -14.53
CA GLU A 122 2.14 5.08 -14.02
C GLU A 122 2.95 4.57 -12.82
N TYR A 123 2.27 3.98 -11.82
CA TYR A 123 2.93 3.44 -10.62
C TYR A 123 3.84 2.25 -10.95
N MET A 124 3.40 1.34 -11.82
CA MET A 124 4.18 0.17 -12.21
C MET A 124 5.44 0.57 -12.98
N ALA A 125 5.33 1.53 -13.90
CA ALA A 125 6.48 2.04 -14.65
C ALA A 125 7.52 2.68 -13.72
N GLU A 126 7.07 3.49 -12.76
CA GLU A 126 7.95 4.11 -11.77
C GLU A 126 8.61 3.08 -10.84
N ALA A 127 7.81 2.19 -10.28
CA ALA A 127 8.29 1.18 -9.35
C ALA A 127 9.29 0.23 -10.00
N ARG A 128 9.04 -0.25 -11.23
CA ARG A 128 9.98 -1.13 -11.94
C ARG A 128 11.29 -0.45 -12.29
N ARG A 129 11.28 0.86 -12.56
CA ARG A 129 12.51 1.65 -12.73
C ARG A 129 13.34 1.65 -11.46
N HIS A 130 12.68 1.84 -10.31
CA HIS A 130 13.35 1.79 -9.01
C HIS A 130 13.88 0.39 -8.68
N VAL A 131 13.09 -0.66 -8.88
CA VAL A 131 13.52 -2.05 -8.64
C VAL A 131 14.74 -2.38 -9.49
N SER A 132 14.70 -2.04 -10.78
CA SER A 132 15.82 -2.28 -11.70
C SER A 132 17.08 -1.50 -11.31
N GLY A 133 16.92 -0.26 -10.84
CA GLY A 133 18.05 0.58 -10.40
C GLY A 133 18.66 0.19 -9.06
N LEU A 134 17.89 -0.48 -8.18
CA LEU A 134 18.34 -0.89 -6.84
C LEU A 134 18.96 -2.29 -6.81
N GLY A 135 18.71 -3.14 -7.81
CA GLY A 135 19.24 -4.49 -7.88
C GLY A 135 18.90 -5.30 -6.63
N ASP A 136 19.91 -5.86 -5.98
CA ASP A 136 19.78 -6.71 -4.78
C ASP A 136 19.14 -6.02 -3.57
N ARG A 137 19.01 -4.68 -3.59
CA ARG A 137 18.31 -3.92 -2.55
C ARG A 137 16.82 -3.78 -2.80
N ALA A 138 16.30 -4.35 -3.89
CA ALA A 138 14.87 -4.40 -4.17
C ALA A 138 14.40 -5.82 -4.49
N ILE A 139 13.20 -6.16 -4.03
CA ILE A 139 12.50 -7.39 -4.39
C ILE A 139 11.10 -7.06 -4.88
N GLU A 140 10.67 -7.72 -5.95
CA GLU A 140 9.32 -7.60 -6.49
C GLU A 140 8.50 -8.84 -6.13
N VAL A 141 7.30 -8.63 -5.59
CA VAL A 141 6.40 -9.69 -5.14
C VAL A 141 5.04 -9.53 -5.81
N ARG A 142 4.60 -10.57 -6.51
CA ARG A 142 3.25 -10.63 -7.07
C ARG A 142 2.26 -10.97 -5.95
N TYR A 143 1.27 -10.10 -5.77
CA TYR A 143 0.26 -10.25 -4.73
C TYR A 143 -0.51 -11.57 -4.85
N GLU A 144 -0.81 -12.01 -6.08
CA GLU A 144 -1.53 -13.26 -6.32
C GLU A 144 -0.73 -14.50 -5.92
N ASP A 145 0.59 -14.48 -6.09
CA ASP A 145 1.48 -15.58 -5.65
C ASP A 145 1.57 -15.61 -4.13
N PHE A 146 1.70 -14.45 -3.50
CA PHE A 146 1.65 -14.33 -2.04
C PHE A 146 0.33 -14.86 -1.46
N LEU A 147 -0.80 -14.63 -2.13
CA LEU A 147 -2.08 -15.18 -1.69
C LEU A 147 -2.23 -16.67 -1.93
N ALA A 148 -1.60 -17.20 -2.98
CA ALA A 148 -1.66 -18.61 -3.36
C ALA A 148 -0.81 -19.49 -2.45
N ASP A 149 0.42 -19.04 -2.18
CA ASP A 149 1.38 -19.76 -1.34
C ASP A 149 2.20 -18.76 -0.50
N PRO A 150 1.67 -18.33 0.66
CA PRO A 150 2.30 -17.28 1.46
C PRO A 150 3.59 -17.72 2.15
N VAL A 151 3.77 -19.00 2.48
CA VAL A 151 4.89 -19.47 3.32
C VAL A 151 6.25 -19.26 2.63
N PRO A 152 6.47 -19.69 1.37
CA PRO A 152 7.74 -19.43 0.67
C PRO A 152 8.01 -17.94 0.47
N VAL A 153 6.96 -17.16 0.17
CA VAL A 153 7.09 -15.72 -0.03
C VAL A 153 7.49 -15.02 1.27
N LEU A 154 6.85 -15.37 2.39
CA LEU A 154 7.20 -14.83 3.71
C LEU A 154 8.61 -15.21 4.13
N LYS A 155 9.06 -16.44 3.83
CA LYS A 155 10.44 -16.86 4.07
C LYS A 155 11.42 -16.00 3.27
N SER A 156 11.20 -15.87 1.95
CA SER A 156 12.04 -15.04 1.08
C SER A 156 12.07 -13.57 1.52
N LEU A 157 10.93 -13.01 1.94
CA LEU A 157 10.86 -11.65 2.47
C LEU A 157 11.56 -11.50 3.83
N SER A 158 11.53 -12.53 4.66
CA SER A 158 12.24 -12.53 5.95
C SER A 158 13.75 -12.51 5.73
N ASP A 159 14.24 -13.39 4.85
CA ASP A 159 15.65 -13.43 4.43
C ASP A 159 16.08 -12.08 3.81
N PHE A 160 15.25 -11.54 2.90
CA PHE A 160 15.46 -10.24 2.27
C PHE A 160 15.43 -9.08 3.28
N CYS A 161 14.70 -9.18 4.39
CA CYS A 161 14.71 -8.16 5.44
C CYS A 161 15.82 -8.38 6.49
N GLY A 162 16.56 -9.49 6.42
CA GLY A 162 17.51 -9.87 7.47
C GLY A 162 16.83 -10.26 8.79
N LEU A 163 15.61 -10.79 8.70
CA LEU A 163 14.83 -11.27 9.84
C LEU A 163 15.06 -12.78 10.02
N CYS A 164 15.07 -13.23 11.28
CA CYS A 164 15.21 -14.65 11.64
C CYS A 164 13.96 -15.15 12.41
N PRO A 165 12.77 -15.16 11.79
CA PRO A 165 11.56 -15.62 12.46
C PRO A 165 11.61 -17.13 12.70
N ALA A 166 10.96 -17.60 13.78
CA ALA A 166 10.78 -19.02 13.97
C ALA A 166 9.81 -19.58 12.91
N PRO A 167 9.97 -20.85 12.46
CA PRO A 167 9.07 -21.43 11.46
C PRO A 167 7.58 -21.33 11.83
N MET A 168 7.25 -21.49 13.11
CA MET A 168 5.88 -21.34 13.61
C MET A 168 5.31 -19.92 13.44
N GLU A 169 6.14 -18.88 13.47
CA GLU A 169 5.69 -17.50 13.28
C GLU A 169 5.33 -17.23 11.82
N ILE A 170 6.10 -17.81 10.89
CA ILE A 170 5.80 -17.76 9.46
C ILE A 170 4.46 -18.46 9.20
N GLU A 171 4.28 -19.67 9.70
CA GLU A 171 3.04 -20.45 9.53
C GLU A 171 1.82 -19.73 10.13
N LYS A 172 1.97 -19.16 11.33
CA LYS A 172 0.92 -18.36 11.96
C LYS A 172 0.56 -17.14 11.13
N THR A 173 1.55 -16.44 10.57
CA THR A 173 1.33 -15.25 9.74
C THR A 173 0.69 -15.63 8.41
N ALA A 174 1.13 -16.72 7.80
CA ALA A 174 0.54 -17.32 6.60
C ALA A 174 -0.93 -17.71 6.83
N GLY A 175 -1.28 -18.27 7.99
CA GLY A 175 -2.66 -18.62 8.33
C GLY A 175 -3.64 -17.44 8.40
N GLY A 176 -3.14 -16.20 8.49
CA GLY A 176 -3.96 -14.98 8.42
C GLY A 176 -4.24 -14.49 6.99
N VAL A 177 -3.62 -15.12 5.98
CA VAL A 177 -3.76 -14.71 4.58
C VAL A 177 -5.08 -15.21 4.01
N ASN A 178 -5.78 -14.33 3.30
CA ASN A 178 -7.08 -14.65 2.71
C ASN A 178 -6.96 -14.90 1.21
N GLU A 179 -6.85 -16.18 0.83
CA GLU A 179 -6.74 -16.61 -0.57
C GLU A 179 -7.94 -16.16 -1.42
N THR A 180 -9.14 -16.00 -0.84
CA THR A 180 -10.36 -15.59 -1.58
C THR A 180 -10.26 -14.19 -2.20
N ARG A 181 -9.23 -13.42 -1.82
CA ARG A 181 -8.90 -12.10 -2.37
C ARG A 181 -8.05 -12.18 -3.64
N ARG A 182 -7.57 -13.36 -4.04
CA ARG A 182 -6.83 -13.57 -5.29
C ARG A 182 -7.77 -13.41 -6.47
N LEU A 183 -7.42 -12.49 -7.39
CA LEU A 183 -8.22 -12.17 -8.59
C LEU A 183 -9.70 -11.95 -8.26
N ALA A 184 -9.98 -11.22 -7.18
CA ALA A 184 -11.35 -11.08 -6.66
C ALA A 184 -12.27 -10.31 -7.62
N PHE A 185 -11.71 -9.50 -8.51
CA PHE A 185 -12.42 -8.78 -9.57
C PHE A 185 -13.18 -9.71 -10.51
N LEU A 186 -12.78 -10.98 -10.68
CA LEU A 186 -13.48 -11.96 -11.52
C LEU A 186 -14.92 -12.24 -11.05
N LYS A 187 -15.26 -11.91 -9.80
CA LYS A 187 -16.61 -12.02 -9.25
C LYS A 187 -17.55 -10.94 -9.78
N ASP A 188 -17.00 -9.86 -10.33
CA ASP A 188 -17.76 -8.75 -10.90
C ASP A 188 -17.78 -8.90 -12.44
N PRO A 189 -18.95 -9.07 -13.07
CA PRO A 189 -19.06 -9.21 -14.52
C PRO A 189 -18.47 -8.04 -15.30
N GLU A 190 -18.64 -6.79 -14.83
CA GLU A 190 -18.11 -5.58 -15.49
C GLU A 190 -16.58 -5.63 -15.55
N LEU A 191 -15.95 -5.99 -14.42
CA LEU A 191 -14.49 -6.06 -14.34
C LEU A 191 -13.94 -7.26 -15.10
N LYS A 192 -14.67 -8.37 -15.12
CA LYS A 192 -14.26 -9.56 -15.90
C LYS A 192 -14.25 -9.25 -17.39
N GLU A 193 -15.29 -8.60 -17.91
CA GLU A 193 -15.35 -8.20 -19.33
C GLU A 193 -14.23 -7.21 -19.66
N TYR A 194 -14.08 -6.15 -18.86
CA TYR A 194 -13.02 -5.17 -19.06
C TYR A 194 -11.60 -5.79 -18.96
N SER A 195 -11.40 -6.84 -18.17
CA SER A 195 -10.11 -7.58 -18.11
C SER A 195 -9.71 -8.21 -19.44
N ILE A 196 -10.69 -8.64 -20.23
CA ILE A 196 -10.46 -9.22 -21.55
C ILE A 196 -10.06 -8.10 -22.52
N GLU A 197 -10.76 -6.96 -22.48
CA GLU A 197 -10.48 -5.79 -23.32
C GLU A 197 -9.06 -5.26 -23.14
N VAL A 198 -8.56 -5.23 -21.89
CA VAL A 198 -7.23 -4.68 -21.59
C VAL A 198 -6.11 -5.72 -21.54
N SER A 199 -6.39 -6.99 -21.85
CA SER A 199 -5.44 -8.11 -21.71
C SER A 199 -4.08 -7.85 -22.39
N GLU A 200 -4.06 -7.32 -23.61
CA GLU A 200 -2.81 -6.97 -24.33
C GLU A 200 -1.97 -5.92 -23.59
N ARG A 201 -2.60 -4.98 -22.88
CA ARG A 201 -1.91 -3.97 -22.05
C ARG A 201 -1.28 -4.58 -20.79
N LEU A 202 -1.84 -5.69 -20.31
CA LEU A 202 -1.43 -6.34 -19.07
C LEU A 202 -0.30 -7.36 -19.26
N LYS A 203 -0.17 -7.94 -20.47
CA LYS A 203 0.88 -8.92 -20.81
C LYS A 203 2.30 -8.49 -20.42
N PRO A 204 2.77 -7.25 -20.67
CA PRO A 204 4.11 -6.81 -20.27
C PRO A 204 4.37 -6.86 -18.75
N TYR A 205 3.31 -6.96 -17.95
CA TYR A 205 3.37 -7.02 -16.49
C TYR A 205 3.21 -8.45 -15.93
N GLY A 206 3.04 -9.45 -16.80
CA GLY A 206 2.86 -10.85 -16.40
C GLY A 206 1.42 -11.20 -15.99
N TYR A 207 0.45 -10.49 -16.57
CA TYR A 207 -0.99 -10.69 -16.41
C TYR A 207 -1.66 -10.95 -17.75
#